data_AF-A0A8J2LAM6-F1
#
_entry.id   AF-A0A8J2LAM6-F1
#
_cell.length_a   1.000
_cell.length_b   1.000
_cell.length_c   1.000
_cell.angle_alpha   90.00
_cell.angle_beta   90.00
_cell.angle_gamma   90.00
#
_symmetry.space_group_name_H-M   'P 1'
#
loop_
_entity.id
_entity.type
_entity.pdbx_description
1 polymer ?
#
loop_
_entity_poly.entity_id
_entity_poly.type
_entity_poly.pdbx_seq_one_letter_code
_entity_poly.pdbx_strand_id
1 'polypeptide(L)'
;MTSETFLAALRRFTSRRGRPIHIYSDCGTNFVGANRELQEYVKFLRTKEHNEIVSKKLVNEGIQWSFNPPGAPHMGGLWEAGVKSAKFHLRRCLGETPLTFEEYATLLCEVEACLNSRPLTPSSPDPSDLLPISPGHFLIGAPLEALPHPDLTELKINHLSRWQHVQQITQHFWNRWSQEYLRMLQRRPKWNSTHPDLKIGDLVVIQMNGSPRASGKWQE
;
A
#
# COMPACT_ATOMS: atom_id res chain seq x y z
N MET A 1 0.51 -14.14 15.31
CA MET A 1 -0.65 -14.05 14.40
C MET A 1 -1.15 -15.46 14.18
N THR A 2 -2.44 -15.74 14.39
CA THR A 2 -3.06 -17.06 14.15
C THR A 2 -3.72 -17.09 12.76
N SER A 3 -4.12 -18.28 12.29
CA SER A 3 -4.90 -18.43 11.04
C SER A 3 -6.19 -17.62 11.06
N GLU A 4 -6.93 -17.61 12.17
CA GLU A 4 -8.17 -16.84 12.35
C GLU A 4 -7.93 -15.34 12.21
N THR A 5 -6.89 -14.80 12.86
CA THR A 5 -6.56 -13.37 12.76
C THR A 5 -6.15 -12.97 11.34
N PHE A 6 -5.47 -13.88 10.62
CA PHE A 6 -5.17 -13.67 9.21
C PHE A 6 -6.44 -13.71 8.36
N LEU A 7 -7.35 -14.67 8.58
CA LEU A 7 -8.61 -14.76 7.85
C LEU A 7 -9.49 -13.53 8.07
N ALA A 8 -9.53 -12.99 9.29
CA ALA A 8 -10.20 -11.72 9.57
C ALA A 8 -9.57 -10.55 8.79
N ALA A 9 -8.24 -10.51 8.68
CA ALA A 9 -7.55 -9.52 7.85
C ALA A 9 -7.84 -9.71 6.35
N LEU A 10 -7.82 -10.94 5.86
CA LEU A 10 -8.14 -11.29 4.47
C LEU A 10 -9.58 -10.90 4.13
N ARG A 11 -10.56 -11.18 5.01
CA ARG A 11 -11.96 -10.77 4.82
C ARG A 11 -12.12 -9.26 4.75
N ARG A 12 -11.44 -8.49 5.61
CA ARG A 12 -11.41 -7.02 5.52
C ARG A 12 -10.76 -6.54 4.23
N PHE A 13 -9.74 -7.25 3.73
CA PHE A 13 -9.13 -6.94 2.45
C PHE A 13 -10.10 -7.19 1.29
N THR A 14 -10.70 -8.39 1.22
CA THR A 14 -11.61 -8.76 0.13
C THR A 14 -12.88 -7.91 0.10
N SER A 15 -13.38 -7.52 1.28
CA SER A 15 -14.56 -6.64 1.38
C SER A 15 -14.28 -5.22 0.88
N ARG A 16 -13.02 -4.76 0.94
CA ARG A 16 -12.63 -3.42 0.48
C ARG A 16 -12.14 -3.40 -0.97
N ARG A 17 -11.46 -4.45 -1.41
CA ARG A 17 -10.69 -4.47 -2.69
C ARG A 17 -11.20 -5.51 -3.69
N GLY A 18 -12.22 -6.28 -3.33
CA GLY A 18 -12.64 -7.44 -4.10
C GLY A 18 -11.80 -8.68 -3.79
N ARG A 19 -12.30 -9.83 -4.25
CA ARG A 19 -11.66 -11.13 -4.02
C ARG A 19 -10.44 -11.29 -4.94
N PRO A 20 -9.24 -11.59 -4.42
CA PRO A 20 -8.08 -11.87 -5.26
C PRO A 20 -8.26 -13.22 -5.96
N ILE A 21 -7.73 -13.33 -7.17
CA ILE A 21 -7.65 -14.61 -7.90
C ILE A 21 -6.47 -15.43 -7.38
N HIS A 22 -5.34 -14.76 -7.08
CA HIS A 22 -4.12 -15.40 -6.57
C HIS A 22 -3.65 -14.76 -5.25
N ILE A 23 -3.17 -15.59 -4.33
CA ILE A 23 -2.45 -15.16 -3.13
C ILE A 23 -1.08 -15.84 -3.12
N TYR A 24 -0.04 -15.05 -2.87
CA TYR A 24 1.33 -15.52 -2.65
C TYR A 24 1.72 -15.29 -1.20
N SER A 25 2.32 -16.28 -0.54
CA SER A 25 2.82 -16.15 0.84
C SER A 25 4.03 -17.05 1.10
N ASP A 26 4.73 -16.80 2.21
CA ASP A 26 5.64 -17.79 2.78
C ASP A 26 4.86 -18.98 3.40
N CYS A 27 5.60 -20.03 3.77
CA CYS A 27 5.07 -21.24 4.41
C CYS A 27 4.76 -21.07 5.91
N GLY A 28 4.52 -19.85 6.38
CA GLY A 28 4.11 -19.55 7.75
C GLY A 28 2.86 -20.34 8.14
N THR A 29 2.85 -20.87 9.36
CA THR A 29 1.81 -21.79 9.84
C THR A 29 0.41 -21.18 9.82
N ASN A 30 0.32 -19.86 10.04
CA ASN A 30 -0.91 -19.07 9.93
C ASN A 30 -1.46 -19.03 8.49
N PHE A 31 -0.59 -18.93 7.47
CA PHE A 31 -1.01 -18.91 6.06
C PHE A 31 -1.39 -20.31 5.58
N VAL A 32 -0.61 -21.32 5.96
CA VAL A 32 -0.91 -22.72 5.66
C VAL A 32 -2.25 -23.14 6.29
N GLY A 33 -2.47 -22.78 7.55
CA GLY A 33 -3.74 -23.05 8.25
C GLY A 33 -4.93 -22.31 7.62
N ALA A 34 -4.76 -21.02 7.28
CA ALA A 34 -5.81 -20.26 6.61
C ALA A 34 -6.17 -20.83 5.22
N ASN A 35 -5.17 -21.22 4.43
CA ASN A 35 -5.41 -21.88 3.14
C ASN A 35 -6.17 -23.20 3.33
N ARG A 36 -5.77 -24.02 4.31
CA ARG A 36 -6.49 -25.27 4.63
C ARG A 36 -7.96 -25.01 4.96
N GLU A 37 -8.25 -24.04 5.82
CA GLU A 37 -9.63 -23.70 6.19
C GLU A 37 -10.45 -23.25 4.98
N LEU A 38 -9.88 -22.41 4.10
CA LEU A 38 -10.52 -22.00 2.85
C LEU A 38 -10.83 -23.19 1.94
N GLN A 39 -9.90 -24.14 1.79
CA GLN A 39 -10.12 -25.35 0.99
C GLN A 39 -11.21 -26.24 1.59
N GLU A 40 -11.29 -26.35 2.93
CA GLU A 40 -12.33 -27.11 3.62
C GLU A 40 -13.72 -26.50 3.38
N TYR A 41 -13.87 -25.17 3.40
CA TYR A 41 -15.13 -24.51 3.03
C TYR A 41 -15.52 -24.79 1.59
N VAL A 42 -14.58 -24.68 0.65
CA VAL A 42 -14.84 -24.97 -0.77
C VAL A 42 -15.27 -26.43 -0.95
N LYS A 43 -14.62 -27.37 -0.25
CA LYS A 43 -15.00 -28.80 -0.28
C LYS A 43 -16.39 -29.04 0.28
N PHE A 44 -16.73 -28.40 1.41
CA PHE A 44 -18.06 -28.51 2.02
C PHE A 44 -19.17 -27.98 1.11
N LEU A 45 -18.92 -26.86 0.42
CA LEU A 45 -19.87 -26.31 -0.55
C LEU A 45 -20.06 -27.21 -1.78
N ARG A 46 -19.05 -28.00 -2.18
CA ARG A 46 -19.19 -29.01 -3.24
C ARG A 46 -20.10 -30.18 -2.84
N THR A 47 -20.13 -30.53 -1.56
CA THR A 47 -20.86 -31.71 -1.07
C THR A 47 -22.34 -31.45 -0.77
N LYS A 48 -22.74 -30.20 -0.57
CA LYS A 48 -24.15 -29.84 -0.40
C LYS A 48 -24.77 -29.56 -1.77
N GLU A 49 -25.99 -30.03 -2.00
CA GLU A 49 -26.86 -29.62 -3.11
C GLU A 49 -27.29 -28.15 -2.94
N HIS A 50 -26.33 -27.23 -2.86
CA HIS A 50 -26.59 -25.81 -3.05
C HIS A 50 -26.64 -25.56 -4.56
N ASN A 51 -27.63 -24.79 -4.96
CA ASN A 51 -27.92 -24.30 -6.32
C ASN A 51 -26.69 -24.45 -7.24
N GLU A 52 -26.69 -25.46 -8.13
CA GLU A 52 -25.48 -25.92 -8.85
C GLU A 52 -24.76 -24.78 -9.59
N ILE A 53 -25.49 -23.75 -10.00
CA ILE A 53 -24.98 -22.55 -10.68
C ILE A 53 -24.16 -21.69 -9.72
N VAL A 54 -24.66 -21.45 -8.50
CA VAL A 54 -23.98 -20.65 -7.46
C VAL A 54 -22.76 -21.40 -6.94
N SER A 55 -22.90 -22.71 -6.73
CA SER A 55 -21.82 -23.60 -6.30
C SER A 55 -20.71 -23.69 -7.35
N LYS A 56 -21.02 -23.91 -8.63
CA LYS A 56 -20.02 -23.94 -9.71
C LYS A 56 -19.32 -22.60 -9.89
N LYS A 57 -20.03 -21.48 -9.78
CA LYS A 57 -19.45 -20.14 -9.94
C LYS A 57 -18.54 -19.78 -8.77
N LEU A 58 -18.95 -20.01 -7.52
CA LEU A 58 -18.12 -19.78 -6.33
C LEU A 58 -16.91 -20.73 -6.23
N VAL A 59 -17.04 -21.96 -6.71
CA VAL A 59 -16.00 -23.01 -6.61
C VAL A 59 -14.92 -22.89 -7.70
N ASN A 60 -15.30 -22.54 -8.93
CA ASN A 60 -14.31 -22.25 -10.00
C ASN A 60 -13.57 -20.93 -9.76
N GLU A 61 -14.14 -20.09 -8.89
CA GLU A 61 -13.61 -18.83 -8.42
C GLU A 61 -12.89 -18.96 -7.06
N GLY A 62 -12.31 -20.13 -6.75
CA GLY A 62 -11.46 -20.28 -5.57
C GLY A 62 -10.23 -19.37 -5.64
N ILE A 63 -9.75 -18.89 -4.48
CA ILE A 63 -8.46 -18.19 -4.40
C ILE A 63 -7.35 -19.21 -4.65
N GLN A 64 -6.55 -19.02 -5.70
CA GLN A 64 -5.36 -19.83 -5.94
C GLN A 64 -4.24 -19.40 -5.01
N TRP A 65 -3.84 -20.28 -4.10
CA TRP A 65 -2.78 -19.98 -3.14
C TRP A 65 -1.46 -20.60 -3.58
N SER A 66 -0.41 -19.79 -3.67
CA SER A 66 0.94 -20.21 -4.00
C SER A 66 1.89 -19.90 -2.84
N PHE A 67 2.59 -20.94 -2.38
CA PHE A 67 3.59 -20.80 -1.32
C PHE A 67 4.99 -20.66 -1.91
N ASN A 68 5.81 -19.81 -1.32
CA ASN A 68 7.22 -19.72 -1.68
C ASN A 68 7.91 -21.07 -1.46
N PRO A 69 8.78 -21.51 -2.38
CA PRO A 69 9.59 -22.71 -2.17
C PRO A 69 10.39 -22.63 -0.86
N PRO A 70 10.58 -23.74 -0.14
CA PRO A 70 11.47 -23.79 1.02
C PRO A 70 12.85 -23.24 0.65
N GLY A 71 13.39 -22.33 1.46
CA GLY A 71 14.69 -21.71 1.21
C GLY A 71 14.72 -20.59 0.17
N ALA A 72 13.57 -20.09 -0.29
CA ALA A 72 13.46 -18.94 -1.21
C ALA A 72 12.91 -17.65 -0.54
N PRO A 73 13.54 -17.12 0.54
CA PRO A 73 13.04 -15.93 1.25
C PRO A 73 13.05 -14.67 0.35
N HIS A 74 13.89 -14.65 -0.69
CA HIS A 74 13.95 -13.54 -1.64
C HIS A 74 12.61 -13.28 -2.35
N MET A 75 11.76 -14.31 -2.53
CA MET A 75 10.44 -14.15 -3.14
C MET A 75 9.53 -13.24 -2.30
N GLY A 76 9.77 -13.14 -0.99
CA GLY A 76 9.04 -12.23 -0.10
C GLY A 76 9.64 -10.85 0.06
N GLY A 77 10.81 -10.60 -0.51
CA GLY A 77 11.55 -9.35 -0.29
C GLY A 77 10.77 -8.10 -0.67
N LEU A 78 9.92 -8.16 -1.70
CA LEU A 78 9.15 -7.00 -2.18
C LEU A 78 8.12 -6.54 -1.15
N TRP A 79 7.26 -7.45 -0.66
CA TRP A 79 6.25 -7.09 0.34
C TRP A 79 6.87 -6.84 1.72
N GLU A 80 7.94 -7.55 2.07
CA GLU A 80 8.69 -7.32 3.30
C GLU A 80 9.32 -5.93 3.32
N ALA A 81 9.93 -5.49 2.22
CA ALA A 81 10.49 -4.15 2.09
C ALA A 81 9.42 -3.06 2.23
N GLY A 82 8.24 -3.28 1.61
CA GLY A 82 7.09 -2.38 1.75
C GLY A 82 6.61 -2.29 3.21
N VAL A 83 6.40 -3.43 3.87
CA VAL A 83 5.98 -3.50 5.28
C VAL A 83 7.03 -2.87 6.21
N LYS A 84 8.31 -3.13 5.97
CA LYS A 84 9.42 -2.55 6.73
C LYS A 84 9.43 -1.03 6.60
N SER A 85 9.29 -0.51 5.38
CA SER A 85 9.22 0.92 5.11
C SER A 85 8.03 1.57 5.83
N ALA A 86 6.83 1.01 5.69
CA ALA A 86 5.63 1.52 6.35
C ALA A 86 5.81 1.59 7.88
N LYS A 87 6.27 0.50 8.51
CA LYS A 87 6.51 0.45 9.97
C LYS A 87 7.58 1.44 10.42
N PHE A 88 8.65 1.57 9.65
CA PHE A 88 9.77 2.46 9.97
C PHE A 88 9.34 3.93 10.06
N HIS A 89 8.53 4.38 9.11
CA HIS A 89 8.05 5.77 9.04
C HIS A 89 6.91 6.00 10.03
N LEU A 90 5.98 5.04 10.16
CA LEU A 90 4.86 5.13 11.09
C LEU A 90 5.34 5.30 12.53
N ARG A 91 6.32 4.50 12.98
CA ARG A 91 6.90 4.62 14.33
C ARG A 91 7.52 5.99 14.60
N ARG A 92 8.18 6.57 13.58
CA ARG A 92 8.82 7.88 13.70
C ARG A 92 7.84 9.04 13.73
N CYS A 93 6.72 8.91 13.03
CA CYS A 93 5.70 9.95 12.99
C CYS A 93 4.79 9.90 14.22
N LEU A 94 4.52 8.70 14.76
CA LEU A 94 3.74 8.53 15.97
C LEU A 94 4.50 8.95 17.24
N GLY A 95 5.80 8.65 17.32
CA GLY A 95 6.57 8.85 18.55
C GLY A 95 5.94 8.08 19.72
N GLU A 96 5.72 8.77 20.84
CA GLU A 96 5.09 8.23 22.05
C GLU A 96 3.59 8.59 22.16
N THR A 97 2.99 9.10 21.08
CA THR A 97 1.60 9.55 21.09
C THR A 97 0.63 8.38 21.31
N PRO A 98 -0.20 8.39 22.37
CA PRO A 98 -1.25 7.40 22.53
C PRO A 98 -2.42 7.72 21.57
N LEU A 99 -2.78 6.74 20.76
CA LEU A 99 -3.98 6.80 19.90
C LEU A 99 -5.01 5.78 20.38
N THR A 100 -6.27 6.16 20.29
CA THR A 100 -7.39 5.22 20.39
C THR A 100 -7.40 4.29 19.19
N PHE A 101 -8.18 3.20 19.31
CA PHE A 101 -8.36 2.27 18.21
C PHE A 101 -8.88 2.96 16.94
N GLU A 102 -9.86 3.85 17.05
CA GLU A 102 -10.47 4.54 15.89
C GLU A 102 -9.50 5.50 15.21
N GLU A 103 -8.73 6.25 15.99
CA GLU A 103 -7.70 7.15 15.47
C GLU A 103 -6.59 6.38 14.75
N TYR A 104 -6.14 5.28 15.35
CA TYR A 104 -5.10 4.44 14.74
C TYR A 104 -5.62 3.74 13.48
N ALA A 105 -6.86 3.26 13.48
CA ALA A 105 -7.49 2.67 12.31
C ALA A 105 -7.60 3.69 11.15
N THR A 106 -8.02 4.92 11.47
CA THR A 106 -8.10 6.02 10.49
C THR A 106 -6.72 6.37 9.94
N LEU A 107 -5.72 6.54 10.81
CA LEU A 107 -4.34 6.80 10.41
C LEU A 107 -3.81 5.71 9.47
N LEU A 108 -4.07 4.43 9.77
CA LEU A 108 -3.63 3.32 8.92
C LEU A 108 -4.29 3.34 7.54
N CYS A 109 -5.57 3.72 7.45
CA CYS A 109 -6.25 3.89 6.16
C CYS A 109 -5.62 5.02 5.32
N GLU A 110 -5.29 6.15 5.95
CA GLU A 110 -4.65 7.26 5.24
C GLU A 110 -3.20 6.93 4.84
N VAL A 111 -2.47 6.22 5.69
CA VAL A 111 -1.14 5.68 5.37
C VAL A 111 -1.22 4.70 4.21
N GLU A 112 -2.20 3.80 4.19
CA GLU A 112 -2.46 2.88 3.07
C GLU A 112 -2.71 3.65 1.77
N ALA A 113 -3.46 4.76 1.83
CA ALA A 113 -3.66 5.64 0.67
C ALA A 113 -2.34 6.26 0.20
N CYS A 114 -1.53 6.80 1.13
CA CYS A 114 -0.21 7.36 0.83
C CYS A 114 0.74 6.36 0.14
N LEU A 115 0.79 5.12 0.64
CA LEU A 115 1.65 4.09 0.07
C LEU A 115 1.19 3.67 -1.34
N ASN A 116 -0.10 3.75 -1.62
CA ASN A 116 -0.70 3.36 -2.90
C ASN A 116 -0.81 4.52 -3.90
N SER A 117 -0.66 5.78 -3.47
CA SER A 117 -0.55 6.94 -4.37
C SER A 117 0.86 7.07 -4.98
N ARG A 118 1.78 6.18 -4.63
CA ARG A 118 3.16 6.18 -5.14
C ARG A 118 3.21 6.09 -6.66
N PRO A 119 3.95 6.97 -7.35
CA PRO A 119 4.10 6.88 -8.80
C PRO A 119 4.91 5.63 -9.19
N LEU A 120 4.40 4.86 -10.16
CA LEU A 120 5.09 3.73 -10.80
C LEU A 120 5.88 4.16 -12.02
N THR A 121 5.48 5.27 -12.64
CA THR A 121 6.17 5.93 -13.74
C THR A 121 6.73 7.26 -13.26
N PRO A 122 7.81 7.79 -13.86
CA PRO A 122 8.27 9.13 -13.53
C PRO A 122 7.15 10.15 -13.82
N SER A 123 7.03 11.14 -12.96
CA SER A 123 6.09 12.25 -13.11
C SER A 123 6.66 13.30 -14.05
N SER A 124 5.88 13.77 -15.02
CA SER A 124 6.25 14.93 -15.83
C SER A 124 6.09 16.22 -15.02
N PRO A 125 6.98 17.20 -15.19
CA PRO A 125 6.79 18.55 -14.63
C PRO A 125 5.80 19.40 -15.45
N ASP A 126 5.40 18.97 -16.65
CA ASP A 126 4.42 19.71 -17.46
C ASP A 126 3.00 19.52 -16.88
N PRO A 127 2.29 20.58 -16.48
CA PRO A 127 0.92 20.48 -15.97
C PRO A 127 -0.09 20.00 -17.03
N SER A 128 0.28 20.00 -18.31
CA SER A 128 -0.51 19.50 -19.44
C SER A 128 -0.36 17.99 -19.63
N ASP A 129 0.66 17.39 -19.03
CA ASP A 129 0.93 15.96 -19.14
C ASP A 129 0.04 15.14 -18.20
N LEU A 130 -0.15 13.88 -18.57
CA LEU A 130 -0.95 12.94 -17.80
C LEU A 130 -0.31 12.64 -16.43
N LEU A 131 -1.15 12.53 -15.41
CA LEU A 131 -0.72 12.14 -14.06
C LEU A 131 -0.03 10.76 -14.08
N PRO A 132 1.01 10.56 -13.25
CA PRO A 132 1.71 9.29 -13.20
C PRO A 132 0.80 8.17 -12.69
N ILE A 133 0.91 6.99 -13.31
CA ILE A 133 0.17 5.81 -12.88
C ILE A 133 0.71 5.38 -11.51
N SER A 134 -0.19 5.02 -10.60
CA SER A 134 0.10 4.57 -9.24
C SER A 134 -0.59 3.23 -8.96
N PRO A 135 -0.16 2.45 -7.95
CA PRO A 135 -0.87 1.26 -7.52
C PRO A 135 -2.35 1.50 -7.21
N GLY A 136 -2.70 2.69 -6.71
CA GLY A 136 -4.09 3.10 -6.48
C GLY A 136 -4.96 2.94 -7.72
N HIS A 137 -4.45 3.33 -8.90
CA HIS A 137 -5.16 3.18 -10.17
C HIS A 137 -5.51 1.72 -10.48
N PHE A 138 -4.61 0.77 -10.19
CA PHE A 138 -4.88 -0.65 -10.40
C PHE A 138 -5.81 -1.25 -9.35
N LEU A 139 -5.82 -0.68 -8.14
CA LEU A 139 -6.58 -1.23 -7.03
C LEU A 139 -8.03 -0.76 -6.98
N ILE A 140 -8.31 0.47 -7.42
CA ILE A 140 -9.66 1.06 -7.38
C ILE A 140 -10.11 1.66 -8.72
N GLY A 141 -9.27 1.64 -9.75
CA GLY A 141 -9.58 2.22 -11.07
C GLY A 141 -9.35 3.73 -11.18
N ALA A 142 -8.88 4.39 -10.11
CA ALA A 142 -8.68 5.83 -10.03
C ALA A 142 -7.53 6.20 -9.06
N PRO A 143 -7.01 7.45 -9.10
CA PRO A 143 -6.12 7.94 -8.07
C PRO A 143 -6.76 7.85 -6.68
N LEU A 144 -5.98 7.48 -5.66
CA LEU A 144 -6.40 7.59 -4.27
C LEU A 144 -6.20 9.04 -3.82
N GLU A 145 -7.25 9.85 -3.94
CA GLU A 145 -7.26 11.25 -3.52
C GLU A 145 -7.59 11.36 -2.03
N ALA A 146 -6.84 12.19 -1.31
CA ALA A 146 -7.13 12.53 0.07
C ALA A 146 -8.07 13.74 0.10
N LEU A 147 -8.92 13.82 1.13
CA LEU A 147 -9.71 15.03 1.36
C LEU A 147 -8.79 16.23 1.63
N PRO A 148 -9.12 17.42 1.11
CA PRO A 148 -8.33 18.62 1.38
C PRO A 148 -8.37 18.93 2.88
N HIS A 149 -7.20 19.17 3.46
CA HIS A 149 -7.05 19.55 4.86
C HIS A 149 -5.98 20.65 4.97
N PRO A 150 -6.06 21.52 6.00
CA PRO A 150 -5.00 22.51 6.24
C PRO A 150 -3.65 21.81 6.47
N ASP A 151 -2.56 22.50 6.12
CA ASP A 151 -1.23 22.08 6.55
C ASP A 151 -1.09 22.39 8.05
N LEU A 152 -0.75 21.36 8.81
CA LEU A 152 -0.62 21.40 10.26
C LEU A 152 0.81 21.08 10.68
N THR A 153 1.74 20.83 9.75
CA THR A 153 3.08 20.32 10.05
C THR A 153 3.92 21.21 10.96
N GLU A 154 3.69 22.53 10.94
CA GLU A 154 4.41 23.51 11.77
C GLU A 154 3.69 23.86 13.09
N LEU A 155 2.47 23.36 13.29
CA LEU A 155 1.69 23.67 14.50
C LEU A 155 2.13 22.80 15.67
N LYS A 156 2.23 23.41 16.85
CA LYS A 156 2.54 22.67 18.07
C LYS A 156 1.36 21.79 18.47
N ILE A 157 1.65 20.55 18.89
CA ILE A 157 0.64 19.52 19.24
C ILE A 157 -0.37 20.02 20.28
N ASN A 158 0.06 20.83 21.25
CA ASN A 158 -0.82 21.39 22.29
C ASN A 158 -1.87 22.38 21.79
N HIS A 159 -1.79 22.83 20.53
CA HIS A 159 -2.80 23.65 19.86
C HIS A 159 -3.72 22.84 18.93
N LEU A 160 -3.51 21.53 18.83
CA LEU A 160 -4.28 20.67 17.93
C LEU A 160 -5.37 19.92 18.70
N SER A 161 -6.56 19.87 18.11
CA SER A 161 -7.53 18.84 18.46
C SER A 161 -6.98 17.45 18.15
N ARG A 162 -7.57 16.42 18.75
CA ARG A 162 -7.21 15.02 18.48
C ARG A 162 -7.27 14.67 16.99
N TRP A 163 -8.31 15.15 16.31
CA TRP A 163 -8.47 14.96 14.86
C TRP A 163 -7.35 15.65 14.07
N GLN A 164 -7.06 16.92 14.37
CA GLN A 164 -5.96 17.64 13.73
C GLN A 164 -4.61 16.98 13.98
N HIS A 165 -4.42 16.38 15.16
CA HIS A 165 -3.19 15.65 15.46
C HIS A 165 -3.05 14.39 14.58
N VAL A 166 -4.12 13.62 14.36
CA VAL A 166 -4.11 12.50 13.40
C VAL A 166 -3.73 12.99 12.00
N GLN A 167 -4.36 14.08 11.53
CA GLN A 167 -4.04 14.67 10.24
C GLN A 167 -2.57 15.10 10.13
N GLN A 168 -2.03 15.74 11.18
CA GLN A 168 -0.63 16.15 11.27
C GLN A 168 0.32 14.94 11.19
N ILE A 169 0.02 13.86 11.92
CA ILE A 169 0.83 12.62 11.87
C ILE A 169 0.86 12.06 10.45
N THR A 170 -0.29 12.04 9.76
CA THR A 170 -0.35 11.55 8.39
C THR A 170 0.42 12.45 7.43
N GLN A 171 0.39 13.79 7.62
CA GLN A 171 1.19 14.74 6.85
C GLN A 171 2.69 14.51 7.05
N HIS A 172 3.13 14.36 8.29
CA HIS A 172 4.52 14.00 8.60
C HIS A 172 4.92 12.65 7.99
N PHE A 173 4.02 11.65 8.04
CA PHE A 173 4.26 10.36 7.40
C PHE A 173 4.50 10.52 5.90
N TRP A 174 3.63 11.25 5.20
CA TRP A 174 3.76 11.50 3.76
C TRP A 174 5.09 12.20 3.43
N ASN A 175 5.41 13.28 4.14
CA ASN A 175 6.62 14.06 3.89
C ASN A 175 7.88 13.22 4.09
N ARG A 176 7.96 12.49 5.21
CA ARG A 176 9.13 11.65 5.49
C ARG A 176 9.22 10.47 4.54
N TRP A 177 8.12 9.74 4.34
CA TRP A 177 8.14 8.53 3.51
C TRP A 177 8.43 8.82 2.04
N SER A 178 7.86 9.89 1.49
CA SER A 178 8.17 10.30 0.10
C SER A 178 9.64 10.70 -0.05
N GLN A 179 10.21 11.42 0.92
CA GLN A 179 11.60 11.87 0.86
C GLN A 179 12.61 10.76 1.16
N GLU A 180 12.32 9.87 2.10
CA GLU A 180 13.28 8.87 2.57
C GLU A 180 13.16 7.56 1.78
N TYR A 181 11.95 7.13 1.40
CA TYR A 181 11.73 5.84 0.74
C TYR A 181 11.53 5.94 -0.78
N LEU A 182 10.67 6.82 -1.28
CA LEU A 182 10.47 6.94 -2.74
C LEU A 182 11.77 7.36 -3.45
N ARG A 183 12.56 8.24 -2.83
CA ARG A 183 13.88 8.61 -3.35
C ARG A 183 14.85 7.42 -3.43
N MET A 184 14.74 6.44 -2.53
CA MET A 184 15.56 5.22 -2.59
C MET A 184 15.13 4.28 -3.72
N LEU A 185 13.82 4.21 -4.03
CA LEU A 185 13.34 3.44 -5.19
C LEU A 185 13.86 4.01 -6.52
N GLN A 186 14.19 5.30 -6.56
CA GLN A 186 14.78 5.98 -7.72
C GLN A 186 16.31 5.90 -7.77
N ARG A 187 16.99 5.38 -6.72
CA ARG A 187 18.44 5.16 -6.77
C ARG A 187 18.74 4.07 -7.80
N ARG A 188 19.21 4.49 -8.98
CA ARG A 188 19.85 3.63 -9.96
C ARG A 188 21.00 2.87 -9.27
N PRO A 189 21.20 1.56 -9.53
CA PRO A 189 22.40 0.87 -9.08
C PRO A 189 23.64 1.64 -9.57
N LYS A 190 24.75 1.58 -8.81
CA LYS A 190 26.02 2.21 -9.20
C LYS A 190 26.32 1.87 -10.66
N TRP A 191 26.69 2.90 -11.42
CA TRP A 191 27.07 2.82 -12.82
C TRP A 191 28.31 1.92 -12.96
N ASN A 192 28.10 0.61 -13.06
CA ASN A 192 29.14 -0.35 -13.44
C ASN A 192 29.22 -0.49 -14.97
N SER A 193 28.51 0.37 -15.71
CA SER A 193 28.43 0.37 -17.16
C SER A 193 28.30 1.82 -17.64
N THR A 194 29.03 2.16 -18.70
CA THR A 194 28.91 3.45 -19.41
C THR A 194 27.54 3.53 -20.05
N HIS A 195 26.65 4.40 -19.56
CA HIS A 195 25.46 4.80 -20.29
C HIS A 195 25.71 6.12 -21.04
N PRO A 196 25.02 6.34 -22.17
CA PRO A 196 25.10 7.59 -22.90
C PRO A 196 24.69 8.79 -22.04
N ASP A 197 25.29 9.94 -22.33
CA ASP A 197 24.93 11.22 -21.73
C ASP A 197 23.45 11.53 -21.93
N LEU A 198 22.87 12.24 -20.95
CA LEU A 198 21.48 12.71 -21.01
C LEU A 198 21.28 13.59 -22.25
N LYS A 199 20.24 13.30 -23.03
CA LYS A 199 19.84 14.07 -24.20
C LYS A 199 18.59 14.88 -23.93
N ILE A 200 18.43 15.97 -24.69
CA ILE A 200 17.18 16.71 -24.74
C ILE A 200 16.06 15.74 -25.15
N GLY A 201 15.04 15.61 -24.31
CA GLY A 201 13.96 14.62 -24.45
C GLY A 201 14.03 13.44 -23.46
N ASP A 202 15.11 13.31 -22.69
CA ASP A 202 15.22 12.28 -21.65
C ASP A 202 14.37 12.64 -20.41
N LEU A 203 13.61 11.65 -19.94
CA LEU A 203 12.76 11.77 -18.76
C LEU A 203 13.63 11.74 -17.48
N VAL A 204 13.62 12.85 -16.74
CA VAL A 204 14.37 13.01 -15.49
C VAL A 204 13.44 13.36 -14.33
N VAL A 205 13.83 13.00 -13.11
CA VAL A 205 13.06 13.35 -11.90
C VAL A 205 13.57 14.68 -11.36
N ILE A 206 12.66 15.64 -11.19
CA ILE A 206 12.96 16.96 -10.62
C ILE A 206 12.45 17.00 -9.18
N GLN A 207 13.28 17.50 -8.26
CA GLN A 207 12.95 17.67 -6.85
C GLN A 207 12.58 19.12 -6.55
N MET A 208 11.38 19.36 -6.02
CA MET A 208 11.02 20.61 -5.36
C MET A 208 10.76 20.35 -3.85
N ASN A 209 11.31 21.20 -3.00
CA ASN A 209 11.07 21.14 -1.56
C ASN A 209 9.81 21.98 -1.23
N GLY A 210 8.76 21.35 -0.68
CA GLY A 210 7.61 22.08 -0.11
C GLY A 210 6.25 21.97 -0.81
N SER A 211 6.01 21.01 -1.70
CA SER A 211 4.68 20.87 -2.33
C SER A 211 3.62 20.28 -1.37
N PRO A 212 2.39 20.85 -1.29
CA PRO A 212 1.30 20.27 -0.51
C PRO A 212 0.85 18.92 -1.09
N ARG A 213 0.22 18.08 -0.27
CA ARG A 213 -0.41 16.83 -0.73
C ARG A 213 -1.34 17.09 -1.90
N ALA A 214 -1.20 16.28 -2.96
CA ALA A 214 -2.24 15.75 -3.84
C ALA A 214 -3.59 16.52 -3.89
N SER A 215 -3.56 17.83 -4.18
CA SER A 215 -4.40 18.33 -5.25
C SER A 215 -3.73 17.88 -6.53
N GLY A 216 -4.46 17.41 -7.54
CA GLY A 216 -3.92 17.07 -8.87
C GLY A 216 -3.34 18.27 -9.64
N LYS A 217 -2.61 19.15 -8.96
CA LYS A 217 -1.92 20.33 -9.45
C LYS A 217 -0.56 20.39 -8.76
N TRP A 218 0.47 20.01 -9.49
CA TRP A 218 1.83 20.46 -9.20
C TRP A 218 1.89 21.92 -9.68
N GLN A 219 2.18 22.86 -8.78
CA GLN A 219 2.26 24.29 -9.12
C GLN A 219 3.72 24.74 -9.24
N GLU A 220 3.97 25.37 -10.39
CA GLU A 220 5.00 26.37 -10.80
C GLU A 220 6.46 26.20 -10.36
#